data_AF-A0A380MM01-F1
#
_entry.id   AF-A0A380MM01-F1
#
_cell.length_a   1.000
_cell.length_b   1.000
_cell.length_c   1.000
_cell.angle_alpha   90.00
_cell.angle_beta   90.00
_cell.angle_gamma   90.00
#
_symmetry.space_group_name_H-M   'P 1'
#
loop_
_entity.id
_entity.type
_entity.pdbx_description
1 polymer ?
#
loop_
_entity_poly.entity_id
_entity_poly.type
_entity_poly.pdbx_seq_one_letter_code
_entity_poly.pdbx_strand_id
1 'polypeptide(L)'
;MGPKDADSEAELKKRAERLRECARQARTLARGLGPYLDDAVKKATPRAAAGDGKGAIWQGPFADECTTKLQQRKRTLNNMGTALMADATRWESQAEELDRQAEKTAKAEAGGG
;
A
#
# COMPACT_ATOMS: atom_id res chain seq x y z
N MET A 1 32.20 12.66 24.58
CA MET A 1 31.08 11.85 24.05
C MET A 1 31.54 11.28 22.73
N GLY A 2 31.89 10.00 22.69
CA GLY A 2 32.33 9.32 21.46
C GLY A 2 31.15 9.08 20.51
N PRO A 3 31.41 8.81 19.22
CA PRO A 3 30.41 8.89 18.17
C PRO A 3 29.34 7.78 18.32
N LYS A 4 28.07 8.15 18.18
CA LYS A 4 26.92 7.25 18.10
C LYS A 4 26.83 6.58 16.71
N ASP A 5 27.95 6.10 16.17
CA ASP A 5 28.05 5.82 14.73
C ASP A 5 28.11 4.32 14.37
N ALA A 6 27.76 3.43 15.31
CA ALA A 6 27.48 2.04 14.97
C ALA A 6 26.20 1.60 15.69
N ASP A 7 25.07 1.62 14.98
CA ASP A 7 23.91 0.85 15.41
C ASP A 7 24.38 -0.62 15.52
N SER A 8 24.30 -1.19 16.73
CA SER A 8 24.67 -2.58 16.96
C SER A 8 23.91 -3.53 16.03
N GLU A 9 24.44 -4.74 15.78
CA GLU A 9 23.76 -5.77 14.98
C GLU A 9 22.28 -5.95 15.41
N ALA A 10 22.04 -5.99 16.73
CA ALA A 10 20.71 -6.13 17.30
C ALA A 10 19.79 -4.94 16.97
N GLU A 11 20.31 -3.72 16.91
CA GLU A 11 19.54 -2.53 16.56
C GLU A 11 19.17 -2.51 15.07
N LEU A 12 20.12 -2.88 14.21
CA LEU A 12 19.89 -3.01 12.76
C LEU A 12 18.81 -4.05 12.46
N LYS A 13 18.90 -5.24 13.07
CA LYS A 13 17.89 -6.30 12.96
C LYS A 13 16.51 -5.83 13.45
N LYS A 14 16.45 -5.16 14.59
CA LYS A 14 15.19 -4.62 15.13
C LYS A 14 14.55 -3.59 14.21
N ARG A 15 15.34 -2.74 13.55
CA ARG A 15 14.83 -1.79 12.56
C ARG A 15 14.33 -2.51 11.30
N ALA A 16 15.04 -3.52 10.82
CA ALA A 16 14.62 -4.34 9.69
C ALA A 16 13.27 -5.04 9.96
N GLU A 17 13.09 -5.61 11.15
CA GLU A 17 11.82 -6.23 11.56
C GLU A 17 10.65 -5.24 11.57
N ARG A 18 10.87 -4.02 12.09
CA ARG A 18 9.85 -2.97 12.08
C ARG A 18 9.43 -2.59 10.66
N LEU A 19 10.38 -2.45 9.76
CA LEU A 19 10.10 -2.15 8.35
C LEU A 19 9.30 -3.27 7.69
N ARG A 20 9.63 -4.54 7.98
CA ARG A 20 8.85 -5.69 7.50
C ARG A 20 7.42 -5.68 8.04
N GLU A 21 7.23 -5.33 9.30
CA GLU A 21 5.90 -5.20 9.88
C GLU A 21 5.09 -4.10 9.19
N CYS A 22 5.68 -2.93 9.00
CA CYS A 22 5.06 -1.85 8.24
C CYS A 22 4.68 -2.30 6.81
N ALA A 23 5.57 -3.04 6.14
CA ALA A 23 5.30 -3.56 4.80
C ALA A 23 4.12 -4.56 4.78
N ARG A 24 4.04 -5.46 5.77
CA ARG A 24 2.91 -6.40 5.93
C ARG A 24 1.59 -5.67 6.15
N GLN A 25 1.59 -4.64 7.00
CA GLN A 25 0.41 -3.84 7.28
C GLN A 25 -0.04 -3.05 6.04
N ALA A 26 0.90 -2.41 5.33
CA ALA A 26 0.61 -1.69 4.10
C ALA A 26 0.03 -2.60 3.01
N ARG A 27 0.54 -3.82 2.83
CA ARG A 27 -0.06 -4.80 1.90
C ARG A 27 -1.48 -5.19 2.29
N THR A 28 -1.70 -5.41 3.59
CA THR A 28 -3.04 -5.75 4.10
C THR A 28 -4.03 -4.63 3.82
N LEU A 29 -3.66 -3.39 4.08
CA LEU A 29 -4.49 -2.21 3.80
C LEU A 29 -4.72 -2.02 2.30
N ALA A 30 -3.66 -2.12 1.48
CA ALA A 30 -3.77 -1.98 0.03
C ALA A 30 -4.74 -2.99 -0.61
N ARG A 31 -4.73 -4.24 -0.13
CA ARG A 31 -5.68 -5.28 -0.57
C ARG A 31 -7.13 -4.94 -0.23
N GLY A 32 -7.37 -4.25 0.90
CA GLY A 32 -8.70 -3.79 1.27
C GLY A 32 -9.19 -2.60 0.44
N LEU A 33 -8.29 -1.70 0.05
CA LEU A 33 -8.66 -0.47 -0.66
C LEU A 33 -9.05 -0.68 -2.13
N GLY A 34 -8.38 -1.59 -2.83
CA GLY A 34 -8.59 -1.81 -4.28
C GLY A 34 -10.04 -2.13 -4.65
N PRO A 35 -10.67 -3.19 -4.10
CA PRO A 35 -12.02 -3.57 -4.48
C PRO A 35 -13.12 -2.79 -3.73
N TYR A 36 -12.79 -1.91 -2.78
CA TYR A 36 -13.75 -1.36 -1.81
C TYR A 36 -14.96 -0.67 -2.45
N LEU A 37 -14.76 0.03 -3.57
CA LEU A 37 -15.84 0.71 -4.30
C LEU A 37 -16.19 0.06 -5.64
N ASP A 38 -15.63 -1.11 -5.97
CA ASP A 38 -15.84 -1.74 -7.28
C ASP A 38 -17.30 -2.09 -7.52
N ASP A 39 -17.94 -2.74 -6.55
CA ASP A 39 -19.36 -3.11 -6.63
C ASP A 39 -20.29 -1.90 -6.63
N ALA A 40 -19.97 -0.89 -5.81
CA ALA A 40 -20.75 0.34 -5.76
C ALA A 40 -20.70 1.08 -7.12
N VAL A 41 -19.50 1.21 -7.71
CA VAL A 41 -19.33 1.81 -9.05
C VAL A 41 -20.02 0.98 -10.12
N LYS A 42 -19.92 -0.36 -10.07
CA LYS A 42 -20.57 -1.26 -11.03
C LYS A 42 -22.09 -1.13 -11.00
N LYS A 43 -22.69 -0.93 -9.82
CA LYS A 43 -24.14 -0.74 -9.64
C LYS A 43 -24.61 0.67 -10.02
N ALA A 44 -23.80 1.70 -9.71
CA ALA A 44 -24.11 3.08 -10.03
C ALA A 44 -23.89 3.43 -11.51
N THR A 45 -22.99 2.72 -12.19
CA THR A 45 -22.80 2.89 -13.64
C THR A 45 -24.07 2.40 -14.35
N PRO A 46 -24.78 3.27 -15.08
CA PRO A 46 -26.04 2.89 -15.72
C PRO A 46 -25.83 1.68 -16.62
N ARG A 47 -26.52 0.56 -16.35
CA ARG A 47 -26.67 -0.50 -17.36
C ARG A 47 -27.65 0.00 -18.40
N ALA A 48 -27.11 0.47 -19.53
CA ALA A 48 -27.86 0.43 -20.79
C ALA A 48 -28.12 -1.03 -21.26
N ALA A 49 -27.57 -2.03 -20.56
CA ALA A 49 -27.55 -3.42 -21.02
C ALA A 49 -28.83 -4.20 -20.65
N ALA A 50 -29.89 -3.96 -21.41
CA ALA A 50 -30.88 -4.95 -21.88
C ALA A 50 -32.03 -4.33 -22.73
N GLY A 51 -31.98 -3.03 -23.02
CA GLY A 51 -33.00 -2.32 -23.79
C GLY A 51 -32.60 -0.86 -24.01
N ASP A 52 -33.46 -0.11 -24.70
CA ASP A 52 -33.36 1.29 -25.17
C ASP A 52 -33.18 2.35 -24.06
N GLY A 53 -32.59 2.00 -22.92
CA GLY A 53 -32.27 2.92 -21.82
C GLY A 53 -33.49 3.38 -21.01
N LYS A 54 -34.71 3.11 -21.47
CA LYS A 54 -35.96 3.64 -20.89
C LYS A 54 -36.34 3.07 -19.50
N GLY A 55 -35.58 2.14 -18.94
CA GLY A 55 -35.91 1.44 -17.69
C GLY A 55 -34.93 1.60 -16.53
N ALA A 56 -33.78 2.29 -16.71
CA ALA A 56 -32.87 2.49 -15.59
C ALA A 56 -33.42 3.59 -14.66
N ILE A 57 -33.76 3.24 -13.42
CA ILE A 57 -34.28 4.18 -12.41
C ILE A 57 -33.20 5.20 -11.99
N TRP A 58 -31.92 4.83 -12.16
CA TRP A 58 -30.76 5.66 -11.86
C TRP A 58 -30.22 6.37 -13.11
N GLN A 59 -30.85 7.49 -13.47
CA GLN A 59 -30.52 8.32 -14.63
C GLN A 59 -30.72 9.81 -14.33
N GLY A 60 -30.15 10.66 -15.20
CA GLY A 60 -30.29 12.11 -15.14
C GLY A 60 -29.11 12.80 -14.43
N PRO A 61 -29.08 14.15 -14.45
CA PRO A 61 -27.89 14.92 -14.06
C PRO A 61 -27.36 14.59 -12.66
N PHE A 62 -28.26 14.36 -11.70
CA PHE A 62 -27.86 13.96 -10.35
C PHE A 62 -27.23 12.57 -10.30
N ALA A 63 -27.77 11.60 -11.03
CA ALA A 63 -27.23 10.25 -11.12
C ALA A 63 -25.84 10.27 -11.77
N ASP A 64 -25.65 11.09 -12.81
CA ASP A 64 -24.37 11.27 -13.50
C ASP A 64 -23.31 11.89 -12.57
N GLU A 65 -23.68 12.95 -11.84
CA GLU A 65 -22.79 13.58 -10.85
C GLU A 65 -22.38 12.60 -9.74
N CYS A 66 -23.34 11.88 -9.16
CA CYS A 66 -23.08 10.91 -8.11
C CYS A 66 -22.18 9.77 -8.62
N THR A 67 -22.45 9.27 -9.82
CA THR A 67 -21.64 8.21 -10.46
C THR A 67 -20.22 8.72 -10.73
N THR A 68 -20.07 9.96 -11.19
CA THR A 68 -18.77 10.60 -11.42
C THR A 68 -17.99 10.74 -10.11
N LYS A 69 -18.62 11.26 -9.05
CA LYS A 69 -18.00 11.38 -7.71
C LYS A 69 -17.57 10.01 -7.18
N LEU A 70 -18.39 8.98 -7.38
CA LEU A 70 -18.08 7.61 -6.95
C LEU A 70 -16.90 7.02 -7.71
N GLN A 71 -16.83 7.23 -9.03
CA GLN A 71 -15.69 6.83 -9.86
C GLN A 71 -14.40 7.57 -9.45
N GLN A 72 -14.47 8.86 -9.15
CA GLN A 72 -13.33 9.64 -8.65
C GLN A 72 -12.83 9.07 -7.31
N ARG A 73 -13.73 8.79 -6.36
CA ARG A 73 -13.36 8.18 -5.07
C ARG A 73 -12.72 6.81 -5.25
N LYS A 74 -13.25 5.96 -6.14
CA LYS A 74 -12.64 4.67 -6.49
C LYS A 74 -11.20 4.85 -7.00
N ARG A 75 -10.97 5.80 -7.91
CA ARG A 75 -9.62 6.10 -8.42
C ARG A 75 -8.68 6.53 -7.29
N THR A 76 -9.14 7.38 -6.37
CA THR A 76 -8.34 7.79 -5.21
C THR A 76 -7.96 6.60 -4.33
N LEU A 77 -8.90 5.70 -4.02
CA LEU A 77 -8.62 4.49 -3.22
C LEU A 77 -7.62 3.57 -3.92
N ASN A 78 -7.75 3.38 -5.24
CA ASN A 78 -6.82 2.59 -6.04
C ASN A 78 -5.41 3.20 -6.04
N ASN A 79 -5.31 4.52 -6.15
CA ASN A 79 -4.03 5.23 -6.09
C ASN A 79 -3.38 5.09 -4.70
N MET A 80 -4.16 5.20 -3.63
CA MET A 80 -3.68 4.97 -2.26
C MET A 80 -3.20 3.52 -2.07
N GLY A 81 -3.95 2.53 -2.56
CA GLY A 81 -3.54 1.13 -2.52
C GLY A 81 -2.24 0.89 -3.29
N THR A 82 -2.09 1.51 -4.45
CA THR A 82 -0.86 1.44 -5.26
C THR A 82 0.33 2.07 -4.53
N ALA A 83 0.12 3.25 -3.91
CA ALA A 83 1.16 3.93 -3.13
C ALA A 83 1.61 3.09 -1.93
N LEU A 84 0.67 2.49 -1.19
CA LEU A 84 0.98 1.58 -0.08
C LEU A 84 1.77 0.35 -0.53
N MET A 85 1.46 -0.21 -1.70
CA MET A 85 2.24 -1.33 -2.25
C MET A 85 3.67 -0.92 -2.64
N ALA A 86 3.84 0.30 -3.16
CA ALA A 86 5.16 0.85 -3.47
C ALA A 86 5.98 1.08 -2.18
N ASP A 87 5.37 1.66 -1.15
CA ASP A 87 5.99 1.86 0.16
C ASP A 87 6.37 0.53 0.82
N ALA A 88 5.48 -0.47 0.77
CA ALA A 88 5.76 -1.80 1.28
C ALA A 88 6.97 -2.46 0.60
N THR A 89 7.13 -2.25 -0.71
CA THR A 89 8.30 -2.75 -1.46
C THR A 89 9.57 -2.01 -1.03
N ARG A 90 9.50 -0.69 -0.90
CA ARG A 90 10.63 0.14 -0.44
C ARG A 90 11.09 -0.24 0.96
N TRP A 91 10.17 -0.46 1.90
CA TRP A 91 10.50 -0.86 3.27
C TRP A 91 11.13 -2.25 3.33
N GLU A 92 10.71 -3.18 2.48
CA GLU A 92 11.36 -4.49 2.38
C GLU A 92 12.80 -4.38 1.89
N SER A 93 13.04 -3.63 0.82
CA SER A 93 14.41 -3.43 0.32
C SER A 93 15.31 -2.76 1.36
N GLN A 94 14.76 -1.83 2.15
CA GLN A 94 15.50 -1.22 3.26
C GLN A 94 15.76 -2.21 4.40
N ALA A 95 14.80 -3.07 4.75
CA ALA A 95 14.99 -4.12 5.74
C ALA A 95 16.08 -5.10 5.33
N GLU A 96 16.12 -5.50 4.05
CA GLU A 96 17.18 -6.36 3.50
C GLU A 96 18.56 -5.70 3.59
N GLU A 97 18.66 -4.40 3.31
CA GLU A 97 19.93 -3.68 3.43
C GLU A 97 20.39 -3.59 4.89
N LEU A 98 19.47 -3.36 5.83
CA LEU A 98 19.79 -3.37 7.26
C LEU A 98 20.29 -4.73 7.74
N ASP A 99 19.71 -5.83 7.25
CA ASP A 99 20.20 -7.17 7.58
C ASP A 99 21.60 -7.42 7.03
N ARG A 100 21.88 -6.99 5.79
CA ARG A 100 23.24 -7.05 5.22
C ARG A 100 24.25 -6.25 6.04
N GLN A 101 23.84 -5.10 6.55
CA GLN A 101 24.69 -4.28 7.44
C GLN A 101 24.91 -4.99 8.77
N ALA A 102 23.87 -5.57 9.36
CA ALA A 102 23.97 -6.35 10.60
C ALA A 102 24.95 -7.52 10.45
N GLU A 103 24.87 -8.27 9.35
CA GLU A 103 25.79 -9.36 9.05
C GLU A 103 27.25 -8.89 8.89
N LYS A 104 27.47 -7.73 8.26
CA LYS A 104 28.80 -7.13 8.13
C LYS A 104 29.37 -6.73 9.49
N THR A 105 28.55 -6.11 10.34
CA THR A 105 28.93 -5.74 11.71
C THR A 105 29.31 -6.99 12.53
N ALA A 106 28.48 -8.04 12.50
CA ALA A 106 28.76 -9.29 13.20
C ALA A 106 30.08 -9.95 12.74
N LYS A 107 30.36 -9.95 11.43
CA LYS A 107 31.62 -10.49 10.89
C LYS A 107 32.84 -9.66 11.28
N ALA A 108 32.70 -8.34 11.32
CA ALA A 108 33.79 -7.44 11.74
C ALA A 108 34.15 -7.66 13.22
N GLU A 109 33.14 -7.86 14.08
CA GLU A 109 33.35 -8.18 15.50
C GLU A 109 34.01 -9.56 15.70
N ALA A 110 33.67 -10.56 14.88
CA ALA A 110 34.23 -11.90 14.98
C ALA A 110 35.67 -12.04 14.45
N GLY A 111 36.10 -11.17 13.52
CA GLY A 111 37.43 -11.20 12.90
C GLY A 111 38.49 -10.31 13.55
N GLY A 112 38.11 -9.49 14.54
CA GLY A 112 38.97 -8.56 15.24
C GLY A 112 39.60 -9.07 16.55
N GLY A 113 39.62 -10.40 16.76
CA GLY A 113 40.20 -11.06 17.94
C GLY A 113 41.64 -11.50 17.74
#